data_AF-A0A0D0QK58-F1
#
_entry.id   AF-A0A0D0QK58-F1
#
_cell.length_a   1.000
_cell.length_b   1.000
_cell.length_c   1.000
_cell.angle_alpha   90.00
_cell.angle_beta   90.00
_cell.angle_gamma   90.00
#
_symmetry.space_group_name_H-M   'P 1'
#
loop_
_entity.id
_entity.type
_entity.pdbx_description
1 polymer ?
#
loop_
_entity_poly.entity_id
_entity_poly.type
_entity_poly.pdbx_seq_one_letter_code
_entity_poly.pdbx_strand_id
1 'polypeptide(L)'
;MTDYNQTVILNGVDDFTIFDRTFSWDDGFIGRLRARLDDGDTGFAELVIRNDIDIDLAKFNGDPASTMVIREEGTGDRFINLLRLPDGGSEVTLPETELNIVRGFEGDHDIALGQFVNFVQLGEGDDALRVSEGGRHAAMGGGNNIVEIAGGNLQNVKFESGDNTLILREGAFFESVQANDGNNTFVLEDGFGQLTFGSGSNEVTFARGYGGSITGYSNDDSVNSITLGGDAALRSLGVSNGRDTLTLDAGASIEQAQLGSGDDVAIVGQGASIGALGLGSGDNRLQIEGGQIDGVLAFGGDDVVRMSGQGRAEVLQLGGGANEVVTAGRFVQGIYTFEGDDRVTVGSGGAGMVKLDAGNNTILARGFVDAVVTFDGTDAVSIGGGARYVGTGDGADTLLLGYQGIALADAGQGDDLIRVGFLAADQGMRIEGGGGIDTIDMAFVGGDLDVTLGQGNFLEERGFYALSGIENLIAGRGADRLAGDGADNALTGGDGADVFVFDRDGGSDTITDFTLGEDLIRLDGVSSAAQVSFDRQGDDVLVGYFDTEILVQSVTVAQLARVDNFEL
;
A
#
# COMPACT_ATOMS: atom_id res chain seq x y z
N MET A 1 -41.64 15.96 47.58
CA MET A 1 -40.41 15.20 47.86
C MET A 1 -40.76 14.03 48.75
N THR A 2 -41.47 13.08 48.16
CA THR A 2 -41.70 11.75 48.70
C THR A 2 -40.70 10.84 47.99
N ASP A 3 -40.00 9.99 48.75
CA ASP A 3 -39.09 8.99 48.18
C ASP A 3 -39.90 7.70 47.94
N TYR A 4 -40.08 7.33 46.69
CA TYR A 4 -40.79 6.10 46.31
C TYR A 4 -39.77 5.01 46.01
N ASN A 5 -39.68 4.00 46.88
CA ASN A 5 -38.85 2.82 46.65
C ASN A 5 -39.75 1.58 46.76
N GLN A 6 -40.12 0.99 45.62
CA GLN A 6 -41.18 -0.02 45.54
C GLN A 6 -40.83 -1.16 44.58
N THR A 7 -41.25 -2.37 44.95
CA THR A 7 -41.26 -3.54 44.06
C THR A 7 -42.71 -3.94 43.78
N VAL A 8 -43.06 -4.04 42.50
CA VAL A 8 -44.42 -4.34 42.01
C VAL A 8 -44.38 -5.63 41.19
N ILE A 9 -45.29 -6.55 41.48
CA ILE A 9 -45.39 -7.82 40.75
C ILE A 9 -46.51 -7.69 39.71
N LEU A 10 -46.19 -7.94 38.45
CA LEU A 10 -47.16 -8.06 37.36
C LEU A 10 -47.41 -9.55 37.08
N ASN A 11 -48.60 -10.04 37.46
CA ASN A 11 -48.92 -11.47 37.42
C ASN A 11 -50.21 -11.81 36.64
N GLY A 12 -50.80 -10.85 35.94
CA GLY A 12 -52.00 -11.04 35.13
C GLY A 12 -53.31 -11.20 35.91
N VAL A 13 -53.27 -11.21 37.25
CA VAL A 13 -54.42 -11.60 38.09
C VAL A 13 -54.69 -10.60 39.20
N ASP A 14 -53.69 -10.28 40.02
CA ASP A 14 -53.87 -9.44 41.21
C ASP A 14 -53.76 -7.96 40.84
N ASP A 15 -54.70 -7.16 41.36
CA ASP A 15 -54.60 -5.70 41.33
C ASP A 15 -53.28 -5.25 41.99
N PHE A 16 -52.63 -4.25 41.40
CA PHE A 16 -51.38 -3.71 41.92
C PHE A 16 -51.39 -2.19 41.89
N THR A 17 -50.57 -1.59 42.75
CA THR A 17 -50.39 -0.14 42.82
C THR A 17 -48.93 0.19 42.53
N ILE A 18 -48.69 1.16 41.65
CA ILE A 18 -47.37 1.70 41.37
C ILE A 18 -47.41 3.22 41.47
N PHE A 19 -46.51 3.78 42.28
CA PHE A 19 -46.55 5.16 42.76
C PHE A 19 -47.86 5.44 43.51
N ASP A 20 -48.85 6.06 42.86
CA ASP A 20 -50.14 6.42 43.45
C ASP A 20 -51.36 5.86 42.68
N ARG A 21 -51.12 5.02 41.66
CA ARG A 21 -52.19 4.48 40.80
C ARG A 21 -52.33 2.98 40.93
N THR A 22 -53.56 2.56 41.18
CA THR A 22 -53.97 1.16 41.15
C THR A 22 -54.43 0.77 39.76
N PHE A 23 -54.00 -0.39 39.30
CA PHE A 23 -54.37 -1.00 38.03
C PHE A 23 -55.00 -2.36 38.29
N SER A 24 -56.00 -2.69 37.48
CA SER A 24 -56.71 -3.97 37.50
C SER A 24 -56.57 -4.64 36.14
N TRP A 25 -56.42 -5.95 36.16
CA TRP A 25 -56.35 -6.79 34.96
C TRP A 25 -57.74 -7.07 34.40
N ASP A 26 -57.85 -7.12 33.07
CA ASP A 26 -59.02 -7.62 32.34
C ASP A 26 -58.61 -8.92 31.64
N ASP A 27 -58.77 -10.07 32.31
CA ASP A 27 -58.36 -11.39 31.79
C ASP A 27 -56.89 -11.44 31.33
N GLY A 28 -55.96 -10.98 32.18
CA GLY A 28 -54.53 -10.89 31.85
C GLY A 28 -54.13 -9.68 31.02
N PHE A 29 -55.08 -8.85 30.58
CA PHE A 29 -54.82 -7.68 29.74
C PHE A 29 -54.90 -6.34 30.50
N ILE A 30 -54.01 -5.40 30.13
CA ILE A 30 -54.10 -3.99 30.49
C ILE A 30 -53.91 -3.12 29.23
N GLY A 31 -54.94 -2.37 28.85
CA GLY A 31 -54.83 -1.46 27.72
C GLY A 31 -53.88 -0.26 27.96
N ARG A 32 -53.84 0.29 29.18
CA ARG A 32 -52.98 1.44 29.51
C ARG A 32 -52.51 1.41 30.96
N LEU A 33 -51.27 0.98 31.16
CA LEU A 33 -50.51 1.20 32.39
C LEU A 33 -49.78 2.54 32.27
N ARG A 34 -50.19 3.54 33.06
CA ARG A 34 -49.59 4.88 33.07
C ARG A 34 -49.23 5.30 34.48
N ALA A 35 -47.96 5.16 34.81
CA ALA A 35 -47.42 5.57 36.10
C ALA A 35 -46.65 6.89 35.91
N ARG A 36 -46.82 7.86 36.82
CA ARG A 36 -46.13 9.15 36.78
C ARG A 36 -45.63 9.51 38.17
N LEU A 37 -44.37 9.90 38.27
CA LEU A 37 -43.86 10.67 39.42
C LEU A 37 -44.13 12.16 39.18
N ASP A 38 -44.57 12.86 40.23
CA ASP A 38 -44.75 14.31 40.20
C ASP A 38 -43.38 15.02 40.19
N ASP A 39 -43.32 16.21 39.58
CA ASP A 39 -42.07 16.97 39.42
C ASP A 39 -41.41 17.24 40.79
N GLY A 40 -40.11 16.90 40.94
CA GLY A 40 -39.35 17.04 42.18
C GLY A 40 -39.51 15.89 43.21
N ASP A 41 -40.23 14.81 42.87
CA ASP A 41 -40.14 13.53 43.60
C ASP A 41 -39.04 12.63 43.00
N THR A 42 -38.31 11.96 43.87
CA THR A 42 -37.31 10.95 43.50
C THR A 42 -37.93 9.58 43.70
N GLY A 43 -37.75 8.65 42.76
CA GLY A 43 -38.32 7.32 42.92
C GLY A 43 -37.57 6.25 42.15
N PHE A 44 -37.37 5.13 42.82
CA PHE A 44 -36.97 3.84 42.27
C PHE A 44 -38.20 2.93 42.22
N ALA A 45 -38.50 2.38 41.05
CA ALA A 45 -39.51 1.35 40.90
C ALA A 45 -38.92 0.08 40.28
N GLU A 46 -39.15 -1.05 40.91
CA GLU A 46 -38.86 -2.36 40.37
C GLU A 46 -40.17 -3.04 39.93
N LEU A 47 -40.29 -3.42 38.67
CA LEU A 47 -41.40 -4.22 38.16
C LEU A 47 -40.91 -5.64 37.85
N VAL A 48 -41.61 -6.63 38.41
CA VAL A 48 -41.30 -8.06 38.23
C VAL A 48 -42.46 -8.74 37.52
N ILE A 49 -42.26 -9.15 36.26
CA ILE A 49 -43.25 -9.87 35.44
C ILE A 49 -43.14 -11.38 35.70
N ARG A 50 -44.24 -12.06 36.04
CA ARG A 50 -44.19 -13.49 36.44
C ARG A 50 -45.04 -14.48 35.65
N ASN A 51 -46.18 -14.06 35.12
CA ASN A 51 -47.14 -14.95 34.44
C ASN A 51 -47.48 -14.40 33.06
N ASP A 52 -48.50 -14.97 32.44
CA ASP A 52 -49.08 -14.48 31.19
C ASP A 52 -49.65 -13.07 31.41
N ILE A 53 -49.22 -12.12 30.58
CA ILE A 53 -49.67 -10.74 30.59
C ILE A 53 -49.72 -10.17 29.18
N ASP A 54 -50.68 -9.29 28.93
CA ASP A 54 -50.75 -8.50 27.71
C ASP A 54 -50.94 -7.02 28.07
N ILE A 55 -50.01 -6.16 27.66
CA ILE A 55 -50.08 -4.71 27.91
C ILE A 55 -49.95 -3.93 26.60
N ASP A 56 -50.99 -3.22 26.19
CA ASP A 56 -50.94 -2.39 24.98
C ASP A 56 -50.06 -1.14 25.17
N LEU A 57 -50.09 -0.52 26.34
CA LEU A 57 -49.23 0.63 26.66
C LEU A 57 -48.77 0.57 28.11
N ALA A 58 -47.47 0.37 28.32
CA ALA A 58 -46.78 0.59 29.58
C ALA A 58 -45.97 1.89 29.48
N LYS A 59 -46.42 2.96 30.13
CA LYS A 59 -45.77 4.26 30.10
C LYS A 59 -45.44 4.74 31.50
N PHE A 60 -44.16 4.86 31.75
CA PHE A 60 -43.59 5.44 32.96
C PHE A 60 -43.14 6.86 32.64
N ASN A 61 -43.55 7.83 33.45
CA ASN A 61 -43.07 9.22 33.38
C ASN A 61 -42.47 9.57 34.73
N GLY A 62 -41.41 10.34 34.73
CA GLY A 62 -40.85 10.87 35.95
C GLY A 62 -39.75 11.88 35.64
N ASP A 63 -39.40 12.63 36.67
CA ASP A 63 -38.26 13.53 36.71
C ASP A 63 -36.97 12.78 36.32
N PRO A 64 -35.94 13.45 35.73
CA PRO A 64 -34.60 12.88 35.54
C PRO A 64 -33.99 12.21 36.78
N ALA A 65 -34.49 12.49 37.98
CA ALA A 65 -34.08 11.81 39.21
C ALA A 65 -34.74 10.43 39.46
N SER A 66 -35.53 9.91 38.51
CA SER A 66 -36.26 8.65 38.67
C SER A 66 -35.68 7.51 37.83
N THR A 67 -35.38 6.38 38.49
CA THR A 67 -34.84 5.18 37.86
C THR A 67 -35.83 4.03 37.96
N MET A 68 -35.72 3.08 37.04
CA MET A 68 -36.62 1.93 37.00
C MET A 68 -35.87 0.64 36.66
N VAL A 69 -36.27 -0.45 37.32
CA VAL A 69 -35.85 -1.80 36.95
C VAL A 69 -37.09 -2.55 36.47
N ILE A 70 -37.04 -3.12 35.28
CA ILE A 70 -38.04 -4.08 34.79
C ILE A 70 -37.33 -5.39 34.57
N ARG A 71 -37.78 -6.42 35.28
CA ARG A 71 -37.30 -7.78 35.07
C ARG A 71 -38.44 -8.76 35.05
N GLU A 72 -38.17 -9.95 34.58
CA GLU A 72 -39.11 -11.05 34.62
C GLU A 72 -38.56 -12.25 35.37
N GLU A 73 -39.47 -13.07 35.90
CA GLU A 73 -39.16 -14.31 36.61
C GLU A 73 -40.12 -15.40 36.12
N GLY A 74 -39.59 -16.61 35.85
CA GLY A 74 -40.41 -17.71 35.33
C GLY A 74 -40.78 -17.54 33.85
N THR A 75 -41.74 -18.36 33.40
CA THR A 75 -42.17 -18.47 32.00
C THR A 75 -43.62 -18.04 31.84
N GLY A 76 -44.01 -17.53 30.67
CA GLY A 76 -45.40 -17.23 30.33
C GLY A 76 -45.52 -16.61 28.94
N ASP A 77 -46.75 -16.52 28.44
CA ASP A 77 -47.09 -15.77 27.23
C ASP A 77 -47.21 -14.28 27.58
N ARG A 78 -46.16 -13.52 27.27
CA ARG A 78 -45.99 -12.15 27.75
C ARG A 78 -45.79 -11.22 26.58
N PHE A 79 -46.69 -10.26 26.44
CA PHE A 79 -46.63 -9.28 25.38
C PHE A 79 -46.78 -7.85 25.92
N ILE A 80 -45.92 -6.96 25.45
CA ILE A 80 -46.05 -5.52 25.67
C ILE A 80 -45.92 -4.81 24.32
N ASN A 81 -46.99 -4.16 23.87
CA ASN A 81 -46.99 -3.49 22.57
C ASN A 81 -46.11 -2.21 22.58
N LEU A 82 -46.20 -1.39 23.62
CA LEU A 82 -45.34 -0.22 23.78
C LEU A 82 -44.88 -0.06 25.23
N LEU A 83 -43.57 -0.19 25.46
CA LEU A 83 -42.90 0.17 26.69
C LEU A 83 -42.23 1.54 26.55
N ARG A 84 -42.66 2.53 27.33
CA ARG A 84 -42.00 3.83 27.45
C ARG A 84 -41.38 3.99 28.84
N LEU A 85 -40.07 4.15 28.84
CA LEU A 85 -39.19 4.33 29.99
C LEU A 85 -39.26 5.77 30.54
N PRO A 86 -38.92 5.98 31.83
CA PRO A 86 -38.74 7.30 32.43
C PRO A 86 -37.46 8.00 31.92
N ASP A 87 -37.29 9.28 32.26
CA ASP A 87 -36.20 10.14 31.75
C ASP A 87 -34.90 10.07 32.61
N GLY A 88 -34.88 9.33 33.74
CA GLY A 88 -33.72 9.27 34.64
C GLY A 88 -32.82 8.05 34.52
N GLY A 89 -33.17 7.10 33.64
CA GLY A 89 -32.44 5.85 33.41
C GLY A 89 -33.23 4.60 33.76
N SER A 90 -32.88 3.46 33.16
CA SER A 90 -33.62 2.20 33.35
C SER A 90 -32.77 0.96 33.12
N GLU A 91 -33.05 -0.09 33.87
CA GLU A 91 -32.53 -1.45 33.62
C GLU A 91 -33.71 -2.34 33.22
N VAL A 92 -33.69 -2.92 32.02
CA VAL A 92 -34.76 -3.76 31.48
C VAL A 92 -34.18 -5.11 31.07
N THR A 93 -34.57 -6.19 31.73
CA THR A 93 -34.15 -7.55 31.37
C THR A 93 -35.36 -8.45 31.14
N LEU A 94 -35.63 -8.74 29.86
CA LEU A 94 -36.83 -9.44 29.41
C LEU A 94 -36.48 -10.51 28.34
N PRO A 95 -35.97 -11.69 28.75
CA PRO A 95 -35.62 -12.77 27.82
C PRO A 95 -36.81 -13.43 27.10
N GLU A 96 -37.98 -13.54 27.73
CA GLU A 96 -39.14 -14.26 27.21
C GLU A 96 -40.30 -13.34 26.83
N THR A 97 -40.35 -12.10 27.35
CA THR A 97 -41.41 -11.14 27.01
C THR A 97 -41.24 -10.59 25.60
N GLU A 98 -42.26 -10.72 24.77
CA GLU A 98 -42.35 -10.09 23.46
C GLU A 98 -42.63 -8.59 23.59
N LEU A 99 -41.75 -7.77 23.01
CA LEU A 99 -41.89 -6.32 22.94
C LEU A 99 -42.01 -5.86 21.50
N ASN A 100 -43.10 -5.16 21.17
CA ASN A 100 -43.20 -4.56 19.85
C ASN A 100 -42.37 -3.26 19.77
N ILE A 101 -42.53 -2.34 20.72
CA ILE A 101 -41.83 -1.04 20.73
C ILE A 101 -41.28 -0.71 22.13
N VAL A 102 -40.03 -0.26 22.20
CA VAL A 102 -39.41 0.32 23.39
C VAL A 102 -39.01 1.78 23.12
N ARG A 103 -39.30 2.69 24.06
CA ARG A 103 -38.93 4.10 23.98
C ARG A 103 -38.31 4.65 25.26
N GLY A 104 -37.11 5.18 25.16
CA GLY A 104 -36.44 6.08 26.11
C GLY A 104 -36.17 7.42 25.43
N PHE A 105 -36.03 8.51 26.19
CA PHE A 105 -35.77 9.84 25.61
C PHE A 105 -34.57 10.53 26.25
N GLU A 106 -34.39 10.34 27.55
CA GLU A 106 -33.27 10.89 28.32
C GLU A 106 -32.84 9.85 29.37
N GLY A 107 -31.58 9.94 29.78
CA GLY A 107 -31.00 9.11 30.82
C GLY A 107 -30.45 7.79 30.27
N ASP A 108 -29.65 7.12 31.09
CA ASP A 108 -28.93 5.92 30.67
C ASP A 108 -29.83 4.68 30.81
N HIS A 109 -30.11 4.00 29.69
CA HIS A 109 -30.94 2.80 29.65
C HIS A 109 -30.13 1.56 29.29
N ASP A 110 -30.12 0.56 30.17
CA ASP A 110 -29.57 -0.78 29.93
C ASP A 110 -30.72 -1.76 29.63
N ILE A 111 -30.80 -2.25 28.40
CA ILE A 111 -31.94 -3.02 27.88
C ILE A 111 -31.46 -4.34 27.28
N ALA A 112 -31.88 -5.45 27.86
CA ALA A 112 -31.64 -6.80 27.37
C ALA A 112 -32.96 -7.51 26.99
N LEU A 113 -33.12 -7.80 25.70
CA LEU A 113 -34.31 -8.43 25.12
C LEU A 113 -33.94 -9.80 24.53
N GLY A 114 -34.70 -10.84 24.91
CA GLY A 114 -34.49 -12.17 24.35
C GLY A 114 -35.29 -12.43 23.08
N GLN A 115 -36.52 -11.91 23.00
CA GLN A 115 -37.41 -12.06 21.85
C GLN A 115 -37.18 -10.99 20.78
N PHE A 116 -37.71 -11.25 19.58
CA PHE A 116 -37.69 -10.29 18.47
C PHE A 116 -38.40 -8.97 18.81
N VAL A 117 -37.73 -7.83 18.56
CA VAL A 117 -38.28 -6.48 18.77
C VAL A 117 -38.46 -5.71 17.46
N ASN A 118 -39.62 -5.09 17.24
CA ASN A 118 -39.82 -4.32 16.00
C ASN A 118 -39.09 -2.97 16.04
N PHE A 119 -39.10 -2.27 17.17
CA PHE A 119 -38.51 -0.93 17.26
C PHE A 119 -38.01 -0.60 18.66
N VAL A 120 -36.73 -0.22 18.76
CA VAL A 120 -36.14 0.42 19.94
C VAL A 120 -35.75 1.84 19.55
N GLN A 121 -36.20 2.82 20.32
CA GLN A 121 -35.79 4.22 20.15
C GLN A 121 -35.42 4.80 21.49
N LEU A 122 -34.15 5.12 21.65
CA LEU A 122 -33.59 5.80 22.80
C LEU A 122 -33.13 7.21 22.37
N GLY A 123 -32.72 8.01 23.34
CA GLY A 123 -32.52 9.45 23.17
C GLY A 123 -31.15 9.90 23.63
N GLU A 124 -31.08 10.91 24.47
CA GLU A 124 -29.80 11.36 25.04
C GLU A 124 -29.43 10.51 26.26
N GLY A 125 -28.22 9.98 26.31
CA GLY A 125 -27.73 9.13 27.39
C GLY A 125 -26.72 8.12 26.90
N ASP A 126 -25.99 7.49 27.82
CA ASP A 126 -25.12 6.37 27.48
C ASP A 126 -25.94 5.07 27.58
N ASP A 127 -26.63 4.72 26.48
CA ASP A 127 -27.55 3.59 26.45
C ASP A 127 -26.88 2.27 26.04
N ALA A 128 -27.35 1.16 26.59
CA ALA A 128 -26.97 -0.20 26.21
C ALA A 128 -28.19 -1.00 25.73
N LEU A 129 -28.07 -1.64 24.56
CA LEU A 129 -29.08 -2.54 24.02
C LEU A 129 -28.46 -3.90 23.67
N ARG A 130 -28.98 -4.97 24.26
CA ARG A 130 -28.69 -6.35 23.87
C ARG A 130 -29.94 -7.03 23.31
N VAL A 131 -29.85 -7.57 22.10
CA VAL A 131 -30.92 -8.38 21.48
C VAL A 131 -30.42 -9.79 21.17
N SER A 132 -31.24 -10.81 21.47
CA SER A 132 -30.84 -12.23 21.28
C SER A 132 -31.48 -12.91 20.07
N GLU A 133 -32.67 -12.48 19.66
CA GLU A 133 -33.35 -12.98 18.44
C GLU A 133 -33.45 -11.92 17.33
N GLY A 134 -32.77 -10.78 17.51
CA GLY A 134 -32.73 -9.68 16.55
C GLY A 134 -33.91 -8.71 16.66
N GLY A 135 -34.19 -8.01 15.56
CA GLY A 135 -35.21 -6.97 15.50
C GLY A 135 -35.23 -6.23 14.17
N ARG A 136 -36.08 -5.21 14.01
CA ARG A 136 -36.05 -4.40 12.77
C ARG A 136 -35.21 -3.13 12.89
N HIS A 137 -35.40 -2.35 13.94
CA HIS A 137 -34.76 -1.04 14.06
C HIS A 137 -34.36 -0.74 15.51
N ALA A 138 -33.13 -0.28 15.69
CA ALA A 138 -32.64 0.35 16.90
C ALA A 138 -32.10 1.74 16.57
N ALA A 139 -32.70 2.79 17.14
CA ALA A 139 -32.20 4.15 17.07
C ALA A 139 -31.74 4.54 18.48
N MET A 140 -30.43 4.70 18.66
CA MET A 140 -29.82 4.84 19.99
C MET A 140 -29.68 6.30 20.45
N GLY A 141 -30.00 7.27 19.59
CA GLY A 141 -29.88 8.68 19.95
C GLY A 141 -28.43 9.13 20.14
N GLY A 142 -28.21 10.11 21.03
CA GLY A 142 -26.93 10.73 21.30
C GLY A 142 -26.32 10.24 22.62
N GLY A 143 -24.99 10.10 22.65
CA GLY A 143 -24.25 9.56 23.79
C GLY A 143 -23.35 8.40 23.37
N ASN A 144 -22.67 7.78 24.32
CA ASN A 144 -21.73 6.68 24.07
C ASN A 144 -22.47 5.35 24.19
N ASN A 145 -23.20 4.99 23.13
CA ASN A 145 -24.12 3.87 23.18
C ASN A 145 -23.44 2.54 22.85
N ILE A 146 -23.96 1.46 23.43
CA ILE A 146 -23.53 0.09 23.16
C ILE A 146 -24.70 -0.70 22.59
N VAL A 147 -24.50 -1.35 21.43
CA VAL A 147 -25.45 -2.31 20.87
C VAL A 147 -24.77 -3.66 20.72
N GLU A 148 -25.31 -4.69 21.39
CA GLU A 148 -24.91 -6.08 21.22
C GLU A 148 -26.02 -6.87 20.51
N ILE A 149 -25.71 -7.39 19.33
CA ILE A 149 -26.56 -8.33 18.61
C ILE A 149 -26.02 -9.72 18.92
N ALA A 150 -26.62 -10.37 19.91
CA ALA A 150 -26.19 -11.68 20.40
C ALA A 150 -26.66 -12.85 19.51
N GLY A 151 -27.67 -12.62 18.67
CA GLY A 151 -28.23 -13.58 17.74
C GLY A 151 -29.33 -12.97 16.87
N GLY A 152 -29.76 -13.71 15.85
CA GLY A 152 -30.80 -13.27 14.92
C GLY A 152 -30.35 -12.14 13.99
N ASN A 153 -31.31 -11.48 13.34
CA ASN A 153 -31.06 -10.36 12.43
C ASN A 153 -31.62 -9.08 13.04
N LEU A 154 -30.76 -8.10 13.34
CA LEU A 154 -31.17 -6.73 13.64
C LEU A 154 -31.01 -5.88 12.39
N GLN A 155 -32.10 -5.60 11.68
CA GLN A 155 -32.00 -5.06 10.32
C GLN A 155 -31.29 -3.71 10.27
N ASN A 156 -31.67 -2.76 11.12
CA ASN A 156 -31.13 -1.40 11.10
C ASN A 156 -30.70 -0.94 12.50
N VAL A 157 -29.48 -0.42 12.60
CA VAL A 157 -29.00 0.28 13.81
C VAL A 157 -28.54 1.67 13.41
N LYS A 158 -28.97 2.68 14.17
CA LYS A 158 -28.54 4.07 13.99
C LYS A 158 -28.04 4.63 15.31
N PHE A 159 -26.82 5.14 15.27
CA PHE A 159 -26.26 6.02 16.31
C PHE A 159 -26.28 7.46 15.80
N GLU A 160 -26.56 8.42 16.68
CA GLU A 160 -26.51 9.85 16.31
C GLU A 160 -25.11 10.41 16.52
N SER A 161 -24.80 10.96 17.69
CA SER A 161 -23.48 11.46 18.06
C SER A 161 -22.90 10.69 19.25
N GLY A 162 -21.57 10.66 19.37
CA GLY A 162 -20.87 10.08 20.52
C GLY A 162 -19.99 8.90 20.13
N ASP A 163 -19.26 8.36 21.10
CA ASP A 163 -18.32 7.27 20.87
C ASP A 163 -19.06 5.95 21.08
N ASN A 164 -19.62 5.39 19.99
CA ASN A 164 -20.52 4.25 20.07
C ASN A 164 -19.80 2.92 19.85
N THR A 165 -20.32 1.85 20.45
CA THR A 165 -19.83 0.49 20.25
C THR A 165 -20.94 -0.40 19.71
N LEU A 166 -20.64 -1.15 18.64
CA LEU A 166 -21.50 -2.24 18.19
C LEU A 166 -20.73 -3.56 18.23
N ILE A 167 -21.37 -4.58 18.81
CA ILE A 167 -20.85 -5.93 18.90
C ILE A 167 -21.84 -6.87 18.20
N LEU A 168 -21.41 -7.47 17.10
CA LEU A 168 -22.14 -8.52 16.39
C LEU A 168 -21.51 -9.86 16.77
N ARG A 169 -22.29 -10.74 17.43
CA ARG A 169 -21.82 -12.06 17.83
C ARG A 169 -21.93 -13.09 16.71
N GLU A 170 -21.24 -14.21 16.87
CA GLU A 170 -21.41 -15.39 16.02
C GLU A 170 -22.87 -15.78 15.80
N GLY A 171 -23.26 -16.01 14.55
CA GLY A 171 -24.62 -16.41 14.16
C GLY A 171 -25.64 -15.25 14.15
N ALA A 172 -25.22 -14.03 14.44
CA ALA A 172 -26.02 -12.83 14.29
C ALA A 172 -25.77 -12.15 12.93
N PHE A 173 -26.67 -11.24 12.55
CA PHE A 173 -26.56 -10.44 11.34
C PHE A 173 -27.16 -9.03 11.53
N PHE A 174 -26.69 -8.05 10.76
CA PHE A 174 -27.40 -6.80 10.52
C PHE A 174 -27.43 -6.46 9.03
N GLU A 175 -28.49 -5.81 8.57
CA GLU A 175 -28.58 -5.34 7.19
C GLU A 175 -27.85 -4.00 7.01
N SER A 176 -28.04 -3.06 7.94
CA SER A 176 -27.42 -1.73 7.90
C SER A 176 -27.13 -1.19 9.30
N VAL A 177 -25.91 -0.66 9.48
CA VAL A 177 -25.51 0.14 10.64
C VAL A 177 -25.05 1.50 10.15
N GLN A 178 -25.57 2.56 10.76
CA GLN A 178 -25.13 3.93 10.55
C GLN A 178 -24.71 4.55 11.88
N ALA A 179 -23.43 4.82 12.06
CA ALA A 179 -22.95 5.75 13.07
C ALA A 179 -22.62 7.09 12.38
N ASN A 180 -22.92 8.23 13.00
CA ASN A 180 -22.42 9.51 12.47
C ASN A 180 -21.09 9.84 13.16
N ASP A 181 -20.89 11.09 13.57
CA ASP A 181 -19.64 11.56 14.14
C ASP A 181 -19.35 10.97 15.52
N GLY A 182 -18.09 10.65 15.76
CA GLY A 182 -17.58 10.09 17.01
C GLY A 182 -16.51 9.03 16.77
N ASN A 183 -15.86 8.59 17.84
CA ASN A 183 -14.90 7.49 17.78
C ASN A 183 -15.64 6.17 17.99
N ASN A 184 -16.10 5.57 16.89
CA ASN A 184 -16.96 4.38 16.98
C ASN A 184 -16.14 3.08 16.90
N THR A 185 -16.57 2.06 17.63
CA THR A 185 -15.95 0.73 17.65
C THR A 185 -16.94 -0.32 17.16
N PHE A 186 -16.52 -1.14 16.19
CA PHE A 186 -17.33 -2.21 15.62
C PHE A 186 -16.59 -3.55 15.73
N VAL A 187 -17.14 -4.46 16.53
CA VAL A 187 -16.64 -5.83 16.67
C VAL A 187 -17.59 -6.77 15.96
N LEU A 188 -17.18 -7.26 14.79
CA LEU A 188 -18.00 -8.03 13.86
C LEU A 188 -17.53 -9.48 13.82
N GLU A 189 -18.16 -10.34 14.60
CA GLU A 189 -17.80 -11.76 14.67
C GLU A 189 -18.40 -12.60 13.53
N ASP A 190 -19.31 -12.06 12.71
CA ASP A 190 -19.95 -12.76 11.59
C ASP A 190 -20.27 -11.81 10.43
N GLY A 191 -20.86 -12.36 9.35
CA GLY A 191 -21.25 -11.60 8.17
C GLY A 191 -22.25 -10.48 8.45
N PHE A 192 -22.22 -9.46 7.59
CA PHE A 192 -23.06 -8.27 7.72
C PHE A 192 -23.40 -7.66 6.35
N GLY A 193 -24.44 -6.83 6.32
CA GLY A 193 -24.84 -6.08 5.14
C GLY A 193 -23.96 -4.86 4.91
N GLN A 194 -24.28 -3.73 5.55
CA GLN A 194 -23.59 -2.45 5.33
C GLN A 194 -23.26 -1.76 6.65
N LEU A 195 -22.03 -1.29 6.78
CA LEU A 195 -21.57 -0.45 7.88
C LEU A 195 -21.16 0.91 7.33
N THR A 196 -21.76 1.98 7.87
CA THR A 196 -21.38 3.36 7.58
C THR A 196 -21.02 4.08 8.88
N PHE A 197 -19.92 4.82 8.89
CA PHE A 197 -19.53 5.71 9.98
C PHE A 197 -19.13 7.10 9.48
N GLY A 198 -19.28 8.11 10.34
CA GLY A 198 -18.94 9.50 10.07
C GLY A 198 -17.48 9.84 10.39
N SER A 199 -17.24 11.10 10.74
CA SER A 199 -15.92 11.58 11.13
C SER A 199 -15.52 11.13 12.53
N GLY A 200 -14.23 11.13 12.82
CA GLY A 200 -13.67 10.65 14.09
C GLY A 200 -12.66 9.52 13.87
N SER A 201 -12.18 8.93 14.96
CA SER A 201 -11.28 7.77 14.89
C SER A 201 -12.07 6.49 15.08
N ASN A 202 -12.38 5.78 14.00
CA ASN A 202 -13.23 4.59 14.04
C ASN A 202 -12.41 3.30 13.97
N GLU A 203 -12.83 2.27 14.70
CA GLU A 203 -12.22 0.95 14.70
C GLU A 203 -13.21 -0.11 14.25
N VAL A 204 -12.83 -0.93 13.26
CA VAL A 204 -13.60 -2.07 12.78
C VAL A 204 -12.74 -3.33 12.83
N THR A 205 -13.20 -4.33 13.58
CA THR A 205 -12.65 -5.69 13.54
C THR A 205 -13.69 -6.62 12.92
N PHE A 206 -13.36 -7.26 11.80
CA PHE A 206 -14.23 -8.20 11.10
C PHE A 206 -13.60 -9.59 11.05
N ALA A 207 -14.12 -10.52 11.86
CA ALA A 207 -13.40 -11.76 12.17
C ALA A 207 -13.59 -12.89 11.15
N ARG A 208 -14.76 -12.98 10.50
CA ARG A 208 -15.12 -14.05 9.55
C ARG A 208 -16.45 -13.79 8.86
N GLY A 209 -16.74 -14.57 7.82
CA GLY A 209 -17.99 -14.50 7.07
C GLY A 209 -17.94 -13.48 5.94
N TYR A 210 -19.10 -13.18 5.35
CA TYR A 210 -19.20 -12.27 4.22
C TYR A 210 -19.77 -10.91 4.65
N GLY A 211 -19.02 -9.84 4.39
CA GLY A 211 -19.42 -8.46 4.58
C GLY A 211 -19.77 -7.80 3.25
N GLY A 212 -20.87 -7.05 3.20
CA GLY A 212 -21.23 -6.26 2.03
C GLY A 212 -20.30 -5.05 1.88
N SER A 213 -20.49 -4.00 2.67
CA SER A 213 -19.68 -2.78 2.53
C SER A 213 -19.35 -2.11 3.86
N ILE A 214 -18.13 -1.58 3.95
CA ILE A 214 -17.73 -0.64 4.99
C ILE A 214 -17.47 0.71 4.32
N THR A 215 -18.09 1.78 4.81
CA THR A 215 -17.94 3.13 4.27
C THR A 215 -17.71 4.16 5.39
N GLY A 216 -16.59 4.86 5.34
CA GLY A 216 -16.26 5.96 6.25
C GLY A 216 -16.32 7.32 5.55
N TYR A 217 -17.03 8.28 6.15
CA TYR A 217 -17.05 9.68 5.72
C TYR A 217 -16.23 10.53 6.68
N SER A 218 -14.93 10.52 6.43
CA SER A 218 -13.90 11.05 7.31
C SER A 218 -13.39 12.41 6.82
N ASN A 219 -12.94 13.24 7.77
CA ASN A 219 -12.23 14.50 7.52
C ASN A 219 -10.72 14.27 7.69
N ASP A 220 -9.91 15.29 7.39
CA ASP A 220 -8.43 15.16 7.38
C ASP A 220 -7.83 14.77 8.75
N ASP A 221 -8.53 15.02 9.86
CA ASP A 221 -8.09 14.67 11.22
C ASP A 221 -8.53 13.26 11.67
N SER A 222 -9.33 12.57 10.84
CA SER A 222 -9.86 11.26 11.17
C SER A 222 -8.78 10.17 11.07
N VAL A 223 -8.92 9.12 11.88
CA VAL A 223 -7.99 7.98 11.88
C VAL A 223 -8.79 6.70 11.97
N ASN A 224 -8.98 5.98 10.86
CA ASN A 224 -9.73 4.74 10.88
C ASN A 224 -8.80 3.51 10.89
N SER A 225 -9.14 2.52 11.69
CA SER A 225 -8.45 1.22 11.74
C SER A 225 -9.43 0.12 11.35
N ILE A 226 -9.15 -0.57 10.25
CA ILE A 226 -9.97 -1.67 9.73
C ILE A 226 -9.12 -2.93 9.69
N THR A 227 -9.51 -3.94 10.47
CA THR A 227 -8.84 -5.24 10.54
C THR A 227 -9.78 -6.36 10.12
N LEU A 228 -9.37 -7.17 9.14
CA LEU A 228 -10.06 -8.37 8.72
C LEU A 228 -9.28 -9.61 9.15
N GLY A 229 -9.95 -10.48 9.92
CA GLY A 229 -9.42 -11.72 10.45
C GLY A 229 -9.88 -12.96 9.67
N GLY A 230 -9.22 -14.10 9.91
CA GLY A 230 -9.72 -15.42 9.51
C GLY A 230 -10.07 -15.55 8.02
N ASP A 231 -11.26 -16.07 7.73
CA ASP A 231 -11.82 -16.21 6.38
C ASP A 231 -12.80 -15.07 6.02
N ALA A 232 -12.66 -13.90 6.66
CA ALA A 232 -13.47 -12.74 6.36
C ALA A 232 -13.34 -12.34 4.87
N ALA A 233 -14.48 -12.17 4.20
CA ALA A 233 -14.57 -11.70 2.83
C ALA A 233 -15.42 -10.44 2.76
N LEU A 234 -14.83 -9.33 2.33
CA LEU A 234 -15.53 -8.05 2.19
C LEU A 234 -15.63 -7.68 0.71
N ARG A 235 -16.83 -7.30 0.27
CA ARG A 235 -17.01 -6.86 -1.12
C ARG A 235 -16.33 -5.51 -1.36
N SER A 236 -16.57 -4.53 -0.50
CA SER A 236 -16.01 -3.19 -0.69
C SER A 236 -15.69 -2.49 0.63
N LEU A 237 -14.51 -1.87 0.67
CA LEU A 237 -14.10 -0.89 1.67
C LEU A 237 -13.88 0.46 0.99
N GLY A 238 -14.44 1.52 1.56
CA GLY A 238 -14.16 2.89 1.14
C GLY A 238 -14.09 3.81 2.35
N VAL A 239 -12.92 4.36 2.64
CA VAL A 239 -12.73 5.46 3.58
C VAL A 239 -12.23 6.68 2.79
N SER A 240 -12.48 7.89 3.29
CA SER A 240 -12.38 9.11 2.47
C SER A 240 -11.13 9.95 2.72
N ASN A 241 -11.03 10.61 3.87
CA ASN A 241 -9.88 11.45 4.20
C ASN A 241 -9.37 11.04 5.59
N GLY A 242 -8.16 11.45 5.92
CA GLY A 242 -7.54 11.14 7.21
C GLY A 242 -6.52 10.02 7.08
N ARG A 243 -5.92 9.62 8.20
CA ARG A 243 -4.92 8.56 8.20
C ARG A 243 -5.57 7.22 8.47
N ASP A 244 -5.66 6.38 7.47
CA ASP A 244 -6.35 5.11 7.57
C ASP A 244 -5.38 3.93 7.59
N THR A 245 -5.73 2.91 8.37
CA THR A 245 -4.99 1.66 8.47
C THR A 245 -5.89 0.50 8.09
N LEU A 246 -5.46 -0.29 7.10
CA LEU A 246 -6.08 -1.51 6.66
C LEU A 246 -5.16 -2.71 6.96
N THR A 247 -5.63 -3.66 7.74
CA THR A 247 -4.91 -4.92 7.99
C THR A 247 -5.76 -6.12 7.57
N LEU A 248 -5.21 -6.98 6.72
CA LEU A 248 -5.78 -8.28 6.39
C LEU A 248 -4.89 -9.38 6.97
N ASP A 249 -5.44 -10.13 7.93
CA ASP A 249 -4.82 -11.33 8.45
C ASP A 249 -4.92 -12.50 7.45
N ALA A 250 -4.28 -13.62 7.80
CA ALA A 250 -4.16 -14.75 6.91
C ALA A 250 -5.50 -15.32 6.44
N GLY A 251 -5.72 -15.33 5.13
CA GLY A 251 -6.92 -15.85 4.48
C GLY A 251 -8.05 -14.83 4.26
N ALA A 252 -7.94 -13.61 4.80
CA ALA A 252 -8.92 -12.56 4.59
C ALA A 252 -8.89 -12.04 3.15
N SER A 253 -10.04 -11.57 2.65
CA SER A 253 -10.15 -11.06 1.28
C SER A 253 -11.00 -9.80 1.17
N ILE A 254 -10.61 -8.91 0.27
CA ILE A 254 -11.39 -7.75 -0.14
C ILE A 254 -11.46 -7.69 -1.66
N GLU A 255 -12.63 -7.52 -2.27
CA GLU A 255 -12.69 -7.34 -3.73
C GLU A 255 -12.15 -5.96 -4.14
N GLN A 256 -12.59 -4.89 -3.48
CA GLN A 256 -12.16 -3.51 -3.73
C GLN A 256 -11.97 -2.72 -2.43
N ALA A 257 -10.82 -2.06 -2.28
CA ALA A 257 -10.53 -1.16 -1.16
C ALA A 257 -10.08 0.21 -1.68
N GLN A 258 -10.58 1.29 -1.07
CA GLN A 258 -10.15 2.67 -1.29
C GLN A 258 -9.90 3.32 0.07
N LEU A 259 -8.69 3.83 0.28
CA LEU A 259 -8.28 4.51 1.53
C LEU A 259 -8.41 6.03 1.43
N GLY A 260 -8.22 6.59 0.24
CA GLY A 260 -8.64 7.96 -0.06
C GLY A 260 -7.49 8.96 0.08
N SER A 261 -7.64 10.01 0.87
CA SER A 261 -6.56 10.99 1.07
C SER A 261 -5.99 10.92 2.48
N GLY A 262 -4.68 10.92 2.59
CA GLY A 262 -3.94 10.89 3.84
C GLY A 262 -2.76 9.95 3.74
N ASP A 263 -1.98 9.85 4.81
CA ASP A 263 -0.81 8.97 4.84
C ASP A 263 -1.23 7.57 5.28
N ASP A 264 -1.78 6.78 4.36
CA ASP A 264 -2.45 5.53 4.71
C ASP A 264 -1.48 4.36 4.85
N VAL A 265 -1.89 3.34 5.62
CA VAL A 265 -1.14 2.10 5.82
C VAL A 265 -2.00 0.90 5.45
N ALA A 266 -1.48 0.04 4.57
CA ALA A 266 -2.10 -1.22 4.22
C ALA A 266 -1.14 -2.40 4.47
N ILE A 267 -1.61 -3.41 5.21
CA ILE A 267 -0.87 -4.64 5.50
C ILE A 267 -1.68 -5.83 5.00
N VAL A 268 -1.12 -6.60 4.07
CA VAL A 268 -1.77 -7.78 3.48
C VAL A 268 -0.97 -9.03 3.86
N GLY A 269 -1.49 -9.78 4.83
CA GLY A 269 -0.86 -10.96 5.41
C GLY A 269 -0.87 -12.20 4.52
N GLN A 270 -0.36 -13.31 5.07
CA GLN A 270 -0.13 -14.55 4.35
C GLN A 270 -1.41 -15.14 3.75
N GLY A 271 -1.47 -15.29 2.43
CA GLY A 271 -2.65 -15.84 1.76
C GLY A 271 -3.88 -14.93 1.75
N ALA A 272 -3.78 -13.71 2.29
CA ALA A 272 -4.80 -12.69 2.13
C ALA A 272 -4.79 -12.13 0.70
N SER A 273 -5.93 -11.61 0.24
CA SER A 273 -6.05 -11.07 -1.13
C SER A 273 -6.86 -9.79 -1.21
N ILE A 274 -6.37 -8.83 -2.01
CA ILE A 274 -7.16 -7.67 -2.43
C ILE A 274 -7.25 -7.68 -3.97
N GLY A 275 -8.45 -7.52 -4.53
CA GLY A 275 -8.58 -7.36 -5.99
C GLY A 275 -7.96 -6.04 -6.44
N ALA A 276 -8.56 -4.93 -6.04
CA ALA A 276 -8.02 -3.58 -6.30
C ALA A 276 -7.87 -2.78 -5.01
N LEU A 277 -6.68 -2.20 -4.81
CA LEU A 277 -6.37 -1.29 -3.71
C LEU A 277 -6.07 0.11 -4.25
N GLY A 278 -6.95 1.06 -3.96
CA GLY A 278 -6.66 2.48 -4.08
C GLY A 278 -6.09 3.00 -2.77
N LEU A 279 -4.80 3.31 -2.74
CA LEU A 279 -4.19 4.05 -1.62
C LEU A 279 -4.62 5.51 -1.67
N GLY A 280 -4.68 6.07 -2.89
CA GLY A 280 -5.13 7.44 -3.12
C GLY A 280 -3.99 8.46 -3.00
N SER A 281 -4.17 9.58 -2.29
CA SER A 281 -3.15 10.66 -2.21
C SER A 281 -2.54 10.76 -0.82
N GLY A 282 -1.27 11.13 -0.71
CA GLY A 282 -0.54 11.24 0.56
C GLY A 282 0.63 10.26 0.59
N ASP A 283 1.39 10.22 1.69
CA ASP A 283 2.59 9.38 1.77
C ASP A 283 2.25 7.99 2.31
N ASN A 284 1.82 7.09 1.42
CA ASN A 284 1.24 5.80 1.80
C ASN A 284 2.29 4.72 2.04
N ARG A 285 1.93 3.72 2.85
CA ARG A 285 2.77 2.54 3.10
C ARG A 285 1.99 1.26 2.86
N LEU A 286 2.44 0.46 1.92
CA LEU A 286 1.88 -0.86 1.60
C LEU A 286 2.89 -1.97 1.91
N GLN A 287 2.49 -2.90 2.76
CA GLN A 287 3.26 -4.09 3.09
C GLN A 287 2.50 -5.37 2.67
N ILE A 288 3.11 -6.18 1.81
CA ILE A 288 2.53 -7.43 1.32
C ILE A 288 3.37 -8.61 1.85
N GLU A 289 2.88 -9.27 2.89
CA GLU A 289 3.58 -10.35 3.60
C GLU A 289 3.05 -11.72 3.20
N GLY A 290 3.35 -12.16 1.97
CA GLY A 290 2.83 -13.43 1.45
C GLY A 290 1.39 -13.40 0.96
N GLY A 291 0.72 -12.25 1.04
CA GLY A 291 -0.57 -12.02 0.39
C GLY A 291 -0.46 -11.68 -1.09
N GLN A 292 -1.59 -11.36 -1.70
CA GLN A 292 -1.67 -10.95 -3.11
C GLN A 292 -2.57 -9.73 -3.29
N ILE A 293 -2.15 -8.82 -4.18
CA ILE A 293 -3.01 -7.76 -4.71
C ILE A 293 -2.97 -7.82 -6.24
N ASP A 294 -4.10 -7.66 -6.92
CA ASP A 294 -4.07 -7.61 -8.39
C ASP A 294 -3.63 -6.22 -8.87
N GLY A 295 -4.29 -5.15 -8.43
CA GLY A 295 -3.91 -3.77 -8.76
C GLY A 295 -3.74 -2.87 -7.55
N VAL A 296 -2.67 -2.08 -7.53
CA VAL A 296 -2.46 -0.97 -6.58
C VAL A 296 -2.44 0.34 -7.35
N LEU A 297 -3.22 1.31 -6.89
CA LEU A 297 -3.26 2.67 -7.42
C LEU A 297 -3.06 3.69 -6.30
N ALA A 298 -2.04 4.53 -6.43
CA ALA A 298 -1.90 5.80 -5.74
C ALA A 298 -1.84 6.92 -6.78
N PHE A 299 -2.08 8.15 -6.33
CA PHE A 299 -2.13 9.33 -7.20
C PHE A 299 -0.89 10.20 -7.02
N GLY A 300 -0.42 10.38 -5.80
CA GLY A 300 0.87 10.99 -5.52
C GLY A 300 1.14 11.14 -4.03
N GLY A 301 2.36 11.58 -3.71
CA GLY A 301 2.97 11.46 -2.39
C GLY A 301 4.16 10.51 -2.44
N ASP A 302 4.96 10.48 -1.39
CA ASP A 302 6.14 9.63 -1.31
C ASP A 302 5.73 8.23 -0.81
N ASP A 303 5.26 7.38 -1.73
CA ASP A 303 4.71 6.07 -1.39
C ASP A 303 5.78 4.99 -1.20
N VAL A 304 5.56 4.10 -0.23
CA VAL A 304 6.45 2.97 0.05
C VAL A 304 5.71 1.64 -0.08
N VAL A 305 6.15 0.81 -1.02
CA VAL A 305 5.64 -0.55 -1.23
C VAL A 305 6.72 -1.59 -0.92
N ARG A 306 6.46 -2.47 0.05
CA ARG A 306 7.38 -3.58 0.40
C ARG A 306 6.67 -4.92 0.33
N MET A 307 7.21 -5.82 -0.49
CA MET A 307 6.76 -7.21 -0.58
C MET A 307 7.78 -8.13 0.10
N SER A 308 7.30 -9.17 0.79
CA SER A 308 8.16 -10.17 1.41
C SER A 308 7.65 -11.59 1.17
N GLY A 309 8.56 -12.57 1.21
CA GLY A 309 8.23 -13.98 1.00
C GLY A 309 7.53 -14.23 -0.35
N GLN A 310 6.28 -14.70 -0.30
CA GLN A 310 5.41 -14.95 -1.46
C GLN A 310 4.45 -13.78 -1.77
N GLY A 311 4.72 -12.60 -1.22
CA GLY A 311 3.94 -11.39 -1.46
C GLY A 311 4.02 -10.96 -2.93
N ARG A 312 2.90 -10.52 -3.50
CA ARG A 312 2.83 -10.03 -4.88
C ARG A 312 1.78 -8.93 -5.01
N ALA A 313 2.13 -7.86 -5.73
CA ALA A 313 1.16 -7.07 -6.48
C ALA A 313 1.33 -7.40 -7.98
N GLU A 314 0.25 -7.56 -8.74
CA GLU A 314 0.37 -7.78 -10.19
C GLU A 314 0.75 -6.47 -10.91
N VAL A 315 0.08 -5.36 -10.61
CA VAL A 315 0.44 -4.02 -11.12
C VAL A 315 0.50 -3.00 -9.98
N LEU A 316 1.53 -2.16 -9.99
CA LEU A 316 1.68 -1.00 -9.13
C LEU A 316 1.66 0.28 -9.97
N GLN A 317 0.76 1.21 -9.68
CA GLN A 317 0.75 2.57 -10.22
C GLN A 317 0.76 3.54 -9.04
N LEU A 318 1.90 4.20 -8.77
CA LEU A 318 2.06 5.01 -7.55
C LEU A 318 1.85 6.52 -7.77
N GLY A 319 1.68 6.96 -9.02
CA GLY A 319 1.56 8.39 -9.30
C GLY A 319 2.86 9.13 -8.97
N GLY A 320 2.82 10.46 -8.82
CA GLY A 320 4.04 11.27 -8.64
C GLY A 320 4.49 11.42 -7.18
N GLY A 321 5.79 11.53 -6.95
CA GLY A 321 6.42 11.60 -5.62
C GLY A 321 7.71 10.76 -5.61
N ALA A 322 8.49 10.83 -4.54
CA ALA A 322 9.70 10.01 -4.40
C ALA A 322 9.32 8.62 -3.84
N ASN A 323 8.91 7.72 -4.71
CA ASN A 323 8.38 6.41 -4.34
C ASN A 323 9.50 5.39 -4.07
N GLU A 324 9.26 4.46 -3.14
CA GLU A 324 10.13 3.30 -2.89
C GLU A 324 9.38 1.99 -3.11
N VAL A 325 9.84 1.16 -4.04
CA VAL A 325 9.28 -0.16 -4.32
C VAL A 325 10.31 -1.25 -4.08
N VAL A 326 9.99 -2.24 -3.25
CA VAL A 326 10.79 -3.46 -3.07
C VAL A 326 9.94 -4.69 -3.31
N THR A 327 10.23 -5.43 -4.38
CA THR A 327 9.52 -6.68 -4.71
C THR A 327 10.23 -7.93 -4.16
N ALA A 328 9.50 -9.05 -4.11
CA ALA A 328 9.94 -10.29 -3.47
C ALA A 328 10.26 -11.42 -4.49
N GLY A 329 9.90 -12.65 -4.15
CA GLY A 329 10.20 -13.84 -4.94
C GLY A 329 9.19 -14.17 -6.06
N ARG A 330 8.12 -13.38 -6.20
CA ARG A 330 7.10 -13.56 -7.25
C ARG A 330 7.18 -12.45 -8.29
N PHE A 331 6.82 -12.81 -9.53
CA PHE A 331 6.84 -11.91 -10.67
C PHE A 331 5.77 -10.83 -10.55
N VAL A 332 6.17 -9.57 -10.75
CA VAL A 332 5.29 -8.40 -10.84
C VAL A 332 5.12 -8.03 -12.31
N GLN A 333 3.90 -7.83 -12.79
CA GLN A 333 3.68 -7.55 -14.21
C GLN A 333 4.13 -6.12 -14.58
N GLY A 334 3.85 -5.14 -13.72
CA GLY A 334 4.24 -3.75 -13.99
C GLY A 334 4.44 -2.93 -12.72
N ILE A 335 5.47 -2.10 -12.74
CA ILE A 335 5.79 -1.11 -11.71
C ILE A 335 5.85 0.25 -12.42
N TYR A 336 4.97 1.17 -12.03
CA TYR A 336 4.85 2.51 -12.59
C TYR A 336 4.87 3.54 -11.46
N THR A 337 5.91 4.37 -11.39
CA THR A 337 6.10 5.38 -10.33
C THR A 337 6.18 6.82 -10.85
N PHE A 338 6.11 7.02 -12.17
CA PHE A 338 5.95 8.34 -12.79
C PHE A 338 7.00 9.38 -12.34
N GLU A 339 6.60 10.62 -12.03
CA GLU A 339 7.50 11.72 -11.70
C GLU A 339 8.01 11.63 -10.25
N GLY A 340 9.29 11.90 -10.00
CA GLY A 340 9.92 11.98 -8.68
C GLY A 340 11.24 11.21 -8.61
N ASP A 341 12.00 11.40 -7.53
CA ASP A 341 13.27 10.68 -7.32
C ASP A 341 13.00 9.28 -6.75
N ASP A 342 12.60 8.36 -7.62
CA ASP A 342 12.11 7.04 -7.22
C ASP A 342 13.22 6.00 -6.98
N ARG A 343 12.91 5.00 -6.17
CA ARG A 343 13.78 3.85 -5.88
C ARG A 343 13.05 2.53 -6.06
N VAL A 344 13.46 1.75 -7.06
CA VAL A 344 12.86 0.44 -7.36
C VAL A 344 13.88 -0.68 -7.20
N THR A 345 13.63 -1.59 -6.27
CA THR A 345 14.37 -2.85 -6.13
C THR A 345 13.49 -4.02 -6.58
N VAL A 346 13.83 -4.62 -7.72
CA VAL A 346 13.19 -5.85 -8.19
C VAL A 346 13.88 -7.06 -7.58
N GLY A 347 13.14 -7.83 -6.80
CA GLY A 347 13.58 -9.08 -6.19
C GLY A 347 13.83 -10.21 -7.20
N SER A 348 14.11 -11.41 -6.70
CA SER A 348 14.39 -12.58 -7.55
C SER A 348 13.19 -13.06 -8.38
N GLY A 349 11.98 -12.60 -8.05
CA GLY A 349 10.77 -12.89 -8.82
C GLY A 349 10.74 -12.24 -10.21
N GLY A 350 11.51 -11.16 -10.41
CA GLY A 350 11.52 -10.40 -11.66
C GLY A 350 10.31 -9.48 -11.86
N ALA A 351 10.31 -8.76 -12.96
CA ALA A 351 9.20 -7.90 -13.36
C ALA A 351 8.98 -7.91 -14.88
N GLY A 352 7.77 -7.57 -15.33
CA GLY A 352 7.51 -7.30 -16.74
C GLY A 352 8.06 -5.92 -17.09
N MET A 353 7.33 -4.89 -16.71
CA MET A 353 7.72 -3.50 -16.93
C MET A 353 8.14 -2.82 -15.63
N VAL A 354 9.25 -2.10 -15.65
CA VAL A 354 9.57 -1.05 -14.68
C VAL A 354 9.64 0.25 -15.46
N LYS A 355 8.67 1.14 -15.24
CA LYS A 355 8.57 2.41 -15.93
C LYS A 355 8.51 3.54 -14.90
N LEU A 356 9.51 4.39 -14.93
CA LEU A 356 9.54 5.67 -14.23
C LEU A 356 9.32 6.78 -15.26
N ASP A 357 9.13 8.03 -14.84
CA ASP A 357 9.20 9.21 -15.69
C ASP A 357 10.23 10.18 -15.06
N ALA A 358 10.01 11.51 -15.11
CA ALA A 358 11.03 12.49 -14.72
C ALA A 358 11.53 12.36 -13.27
N GLY A 359 12.84 12.46 -13.04
CA GLY A 359 13.47 12.44 -11.72
C GLY A 359 14.82 11.74 -11.74
N ASN A 360 15.59 11.81 -10.65
CA ASN A 360 16.85 11.07 -10.56
C ASN A 360 16.59 9.70 -9.93
N ASN A 361 16.30 8.71 -10.76
CA ASN A 361 15.80 7.42 -10.31
C ASN A 361 16.92 6.44 -9.98
N THR A 362 16.63 5.48 -9.09
CA THR A 362 17.53 4.36 -8.82
C THR A 362 16.81 3.03 -8.99
N ILE A 363 17.33 2.16 -9.86
CA ILE A 363 16.80 0.81 -10.08
C ILE A 363 17.87 -0.23 -9.74
N LEU A 364 17.47 -1.23 -8.97
CA LEU A 364 18.24 -2.46 -8.73
C LEU A 364 17.39 -3.69 -9.09
N ALA A 365 17.65 -4.28 -10.25
CA ALA A 365 16.96 -5.49 -10.69
C ALA A 365 17.80 -6.75 -10.44
N ARG A 366 17.44 -7.52 -9.40
CA ARG A 366 18.09 -8.81 -9.11
C ARG A 366 17.54 -9.96 -9.95
N GLY A 367 16.23 -9.94 -10.23
CA GLY A 367 15.57 -10.87 -11.15
C GLY A 367 15.55 -10.35 -12.58
N PHE A 368 15.08 -11.19 -13.50
CA PHE A 368 14.87 -10.79 -14.90
C PHE A 368 13.79 -9.72 -15.01
N VAL A 369 14.01 -8.74 -15.88
CA VAL A 369 13.01 -7.70 -16.21
C VAL A 369 12.74 -7.68 -17.71
N ASP A 370 11.48 -7.68 -18.16
CA ASP A 370 11.25 -7.55 -19.62
C ASP A 370 11.73 -6.17 -20.11
N ALA A 371 11.28 -5.09 -19.47
CA ALA A 371 11.67 -3.73 -19.87
C ALA A 371 11.86 -2.81 -18.66
N VAL A 372 12.89 -1.96 -18.75
CA VAL A 372 13.16 -0.85 -17.84
C VAL A 372 13.18 0.44 -18.64
N VAL A 373 12.45 1.46 -18.19
CA VAL A 373 12.42 2.79 -18.82
C VAL A 373 12.38 3.88 -17.74
N THR A 374 13.28 4.86 -17.79
CA THR A 374 13.33 5.95 -16.78
C THR A 374 13.04 7.36 -17.33
N PHE A 375 13.23 7.62 -18.62
CA PHE A 375 12.94 8.89 -19.31
C PHE A 375 13.86 10.04 -18.91
N ASP A 376 13.42 10.99 -18.09
CA ASP A 376 14.17 12.23 -17.89
C ASP A 376 14.85 12.22 -16.51
N GLY A 377 16.08 12.72 -16.42
CA GLY A 377 16.82 12.88 -15.17
C GLY A 377 18.10 12.06 -15.16
N THR A 378 18.90 12.19 -14.10
CA THR A 378 20.16 11.44 -13.96
C THR A 378 19.89 10.14 -13.21
N ASP A 379 19.79 9.06 -13.96
CA ASP A 379 19.34 7.77 -13.48
C ASP A 379 20.48 6.80 -13.18
N ALA A 380 20.28 5.94 -12.18
CA ALA A 380 21.18 4.87 -11.83
C ALA A 380 20.48 3.50 -11.97
N VAL A 381 20.80 2.75 -13.02
CA VAL A 381 20.15 1.47 -13.33
C VAL A 381 21.12 0.31 -13.22
N SER A 382 20.85 -0.63 -12.31
CA SER A 382 21.63 -1.87 -12.17
C SER A 382 20.80 -3.11 -12.50
N ILE A 383 21.24 -3.88 -13.49
CA ILE A 383 20.56 -5.09 -13.98
C ILE A 383 21.42 -6.32 -13.71
N GLY A 384 21.05 -7.13 -12.71
CA GLY A 384 21.73 -8.38 -12.38
C GLY A 384 21.12 -9.63 -13.03
N GLY A 385 19.79 -9.65 -13.21
CA GLY A 385 19.04 -10.82 -13.69
C GLY A 385 18.81 -10.90 -15.20
N GLY A 386 19.35 -9.95 -15.97
CA GLY A 386 19.13 -9.81 -17.41
C GLY A 386 17.86 -9.02 -17.74
N ALA A 387 17.79 -8.55 -18.99
CA ALA A 387 16.64 -7.78 -19.48
C ALA A 387 16.37 -7.97 -20.97
N ARG A 388 15.15 -7.67 -21.45
CA ARG A 388 14.95 -7.51 -22.90
C ARG A 388 15.29 -6.09 -23.35
N TYR A 389 14.87 -5.08 -22.60
CA TYR A 389 15.13 -3.67 -22.91
C TYR A 389 15.48 -2.88 -21.66
N VAL A 390 16.46 -2.00 -21.77
CA VAL A 390 16.79 -0.96 -20.79
C VAL A 390 16.91 0.34 -21.56
N GLY A 391 16.12 1.35 -21.22
CA GLY A 391 16.19 2.69 -21.80
C GLY A 391 16.26 3.73 -20.70
N THR A 392 17.30 4.56 -20.64
CA THR A 392 17.39 5.57 -19.57
C THR A 392 16.90 6.95 -20.00
N GLY A 393 17.19 7.40 -21.22
CA GLY A 393 16.51 8.56 -21.82
C GLY A 393 17.35 9.83 -21.75
N ASP A 394 16.78 10.96 -21.32
CA ASP A 394 17.48 12.23 -21.24
C ASP A 394 18.17 12.40 -19.86
N GLY A 395 19.49 12.53 -19.82
CA GLY A 395 20.26 12.72 -18.60
C GLY A 395 21.65 12.13 -18.70
N ALA A 396 22.53 12.44 -17.75
CA ALA A 396 23.84 11.78 -17.66
C ALA A 396 23.71 10.53 -16.77
N ASP A 397 23.40 9.39 -17.37
CA ASP A 397 22.96 8.19 -16.69
C ASP A 397 24.11 7.24 -16.34
N THR A 398 23.85 6.37 -15.37
CA THR A 398 24.77 5.28 -15.01
C THR A 398 24.07 3.94 -15.12
N LEU A 399 24.54 3.12 -16.06
CA LEU A 399 24.07 1.75 -16.26
C LEU A 399 25.11 0.76 -15.75
N LEU A 400 24.72 -0.10 -14.81
CA LEU A 400 25.51 -1.25 -14.36
C LEU A 400 24.86 -2.56 -14.83
N LEU A 401 25.37 -3.09 -15.92
CA LEU A 401 24.82 -4.26 -16.61
C LEU A 401 25.62 -5.51 -16.20
N GLY A 402 24.93 -6.45 -15.55
CA GLY A 402 25.52 -7.65 -14.96
C GLY A 402 25.92 -8.72 -15.97
N TYR A 403 25.93 -9.98 -15.52
CA TYR A 403 26.50 -11.11 -16.28
C TYR A 403 25.48 -11.85 -17.17
N GLN A 404 24.24 -11.37 -17.23
CA GLN A 404 23.15 -11.95 -18.02
C GLN A 404 22.88 -11.09 -19.25
N GLY A 405 22.49 -11.70 -20.36
CA GLY A 405 22.26 -10.99 -21.61
C GLY A 405 21.18 -9.90 -21.51
N ILE A 406 21.36 -8.84 -22.29
CA ILE A 406 20.40 -7.77 -22.48
C ILE A 406 20.17 -7.59 -23.98
N ALA A 407 18.92 -7.70 -24.45
CA ALA A 407 18.71 -7.63 -25.90
C ALA A 407 18.99 -6.23 -26.48
N LEU A 408 18.71 -5.16 -25.71
CA LEU A 408 19.11 -3.78 -25.99
C LEU A 408 19.18 -2.97 -24.69
N ALA A 409 20.29 -2.28 -24.48
CA ALA A 409 20.45 -1.18 -23.55
C ALA A 409 20.67 0.11 -24.36
N ASP A 410 19.84 1.12 -24.13
CA ASP A 410 19.82 2.42 -24.80
C ASP A 410 19.96 3.49 -23.71
N ALA A 411 21.11 4.17 -23.64
CA ALA A 411 21.36 5.15 -22.59
C ALA A 411 20.69 6.49 -22.91
N GLY A 412 20.61 6.86 -24.20
CA GLY A 412 19.73 7.92 -24.69
C GLY A 412 20.50 9.21 -24.98
N GLN A 413 20.17 10.29 -24.30
CA GLN A 413 20.74 11.61 -24.50
C GLN A 413 21.49 12.04 -23.24
N GLY A 414 22.76 12.40 -23.36
CA GLY A 414 23.59 12.85 -22.25
C GLY A 414 24.96 12.20 -22.30
N ASP A 415 25.78 12.48 -21.30
CA ASP A 415 27.11 11.86 -21.21
C ASP A 415 27.00 10.66 -20.28
N ASP A 416 26.77 9.48 -20.84
CA ASP A 416 26.39 8.30 -20.07
C ASP A 416 27.60 7.43 -19.67
N LEU A 417 27.49 6.77 -18.51
CA LEU A 417 28.44 5.76 -18.05
C LEU A 417 27.81 4.38 -18.04
N ILE A 418 28.26 3.53 -18.95
CA ILE A 418 27.78 2.15 -19.10
C ILE A 418 28.88 1.20 -18.65
N ARG A 419 28.69 0.54 -17.51
CA ARG A 419 29.61 -0.48 -16.99
C ARG A 419 29.05 -1.87 -17.22
N VAL A 420 29.85 -2.74 -17.84
CA VAL A 420 29.45 -4.11 -18.20
C VAL A 420 30.27 -5.17 -17.46
N GLY A 421 29.61 -6.28 -17.11
CA GLY A 421 30.25 -7.49 -16.59
C GLY A 421 30.52 -8.54 -17.65
N PHE A 422 31.27 -9.58 -17.26
CA PHE A 422 31.51 -10.80 -18.05
C PHE A 422 30.19 -11.48 -18.50
N LEU A 423 30.05 -11.74 -19.79
CA LEU A 423 28.95 -12.56 -20.32
C LEU A 423 29.38 -14.01 -20.50
N ALA A 424 28.46 -14.95 -20.29
CA ALA A 424 28.67 -16.32 -20.76
C ALA A 424 28.70 -16.35 -22.30
N ALA A 425 29.42 -17.32 -22.88
CA ALA A 425 29.68 -17.39 -24.32
C ALA A 425 28.42 -17.45 -25.22
N ASP A 426 27.26 -17.82 -24.67
CA ASP A 426 25.97 -17.89 -25.38
C ASP A 426 25.08 -16.66 -25.16
N GLN A 427 25.55 -15.67 -24.39
CA GLN A 427 24.84 -14.43 -24.09
C GLN A 427 25.37 -13.28 -24.95
N GLY A 428 24.56 -12.24 -25.08
CA GLY A 428 24.95 -11.01 -25.76
C GLY A 428 24.28 -9.77 -25.17
N MET A 429 24.91 -8.64 -25.40
CA MET A 429 24.39 -7.31 -25.13
C MET A 429 24.49 -6.44 -26.38
N ARG A 430 23.41 -5.74 -26.72
CA ARG A 430 23.47 -4.57 -27.62
C ARG A 430 23.37 -3.33 -26.76
N ILE A 431 24.30 -2.41 -26.95
CA ILE A 431 24.47 -1.21 -26.15
C ILE A 431 24.54 -0.03 -27.11
N GLU A 432 23.69 0.95 -26.88
CA GLU A 432 23.64 2.22 -27.57
C GLU A 432 23.85 3.30 -26.51
N GLY A 433 24.92 4.10 -26.62
CA GLY A 433 25.10 5.27 -25.75
C GLY A 433 24.10 6.35 -26.16
N GLY A 434 24.12 6.70 -27.44
CA GLY A 434 23.10 7.52 -28.05
C GLY A 434 23.66 8.88 -28.43
N GLY A 435 23.17 9.95 -27.83
CA GLY A 435 23.61 11.32 -28.13
C GLY A 435 24.30 11.97 -26.95
N GLY A 436 25.60 12.25 -27.08
CA GLY A 436 26.40 12.93 -26.06
C GLY A 436 27.83 12.44 -26.18
N ILE A 437 28.54 12.35 -25.04
CA ILE A 437 29.86 11.72 -24.96
C ILE A 437 29.77 10.55 -24.00
N ASP A 438 29.58 9.36 -24.56
CA ASP A 438 29.25 8.15 -23.81
C ASP A 438 30.49 7.32 -23.51
N THR A 439 30.51 6.70 -22.33
CA THR A 439 31.65 5.89 -21.86
C THR A 439 31.23 4.46 -21.59
N ILE A 440 31.83 3.51 -22.31
CA ILE A 440 31.76 2.08 -21.96
C ILE A 440 32.93 1.71 -21.04
N ASP A 441 32.61 1.19 -19.86
CA ASP A 441 33.56 0.65 -18.89
C ASP A 441 33.48 -0.88 -18.89
N MET A 442 34.53 -1.50 -19.44
CA MET A 442 34.71 -2.93 -19.57
C MET A 442 35.72 -3.51 -18.57
N ALA A 443 36.14 -2.74 -17.56
CA ALA A 443 37.18 -3.14 -16.60
C ALA A 443 36.85 -4.44 -15.84
N PHE A 444 35.56 -4.81 -15.78
CA PHE A 444 35.06 -6.02 -15.11
C PHE A 444 34.78 -7.21 -16.04
N VAL A 445 34.99 -7.08 -17.36
CA VAL A 445 34.87 -8.20 -18.31
C VAL A 445 36.02 -9.20 -18.11
N GLY A 446 37.21 -8.69 -17.77
CA GLY A 446 38.41 -9.45 -17.40
C GLY A 446 39.07 -10.18 -18.58
N GLY A 447 40.39 -10.36 -18.52
CA GLY A 447 41.22 -10.93 -19.59
C GLY A 447 41.38 -10.01 -20.80
N ASP A 448 42.15 -10.45 -21.80
CA ASP A 448 42.48 -9.66 -23.01
C ASP A 448 41.22 -9.30 -23.81
N LEU A 449 41.05 -8.03 -24.15
CA LEU A 449 39.95 -7.49 -24.94
C LEU A 449 40.44 -7.13 -26.35
N ASP A 450 39.61 -7.38 -27.37
CA ASP A 450 39.83 -6.87 -28.73
C ASP A 450 38.57 -6.10 -29.10
N VAL A 451 38.63 -4.77 -28.98
CA VAL A 451 37.46 -3.89 -29.06
C VAL A 451 37.73 -2.79 -30.07
N THR A 452 36.83 -2.68 -31.05
CA THR A 452 36.76 -1.57 -31.99
C THR A 452 35.40 -0.88 -31.82
N LEU A 453 35.41 0.41 -31.50
CA LEU A 453 34.17 1.19 -31.40
C LEU A 453 33.48 1.31 -32.77
N GLY A 454 32.17 1.48 -32.78
CA GLY A 454 31.36 1.50 -34.00
C GLY A 454 31.26 0.16 -34.75
N GLN A 455 31.85 -0.91 -34.23
CA GLN A 455 31.76 -2.27 -34.77
C GLN A 455 31.15 -3.25 -33.76
N GLY A 456 30.59 -4.36 -34.24
CA GLY A 456 30.12 -5.43 -33.37
C GLY A 456 31.30 -6.23 -32.81
N ASN A 457 31.51 -6.20 -31.50
CA ASN A 457 32.62 -6.86 -30.84
C ASN A 457 32.21 -8.24 -30.32
N PHE A 458 32.87 -9.29 -30.81
CA PHE A 458 32.69 -10.66 -30.32
C PHE A 458 33.92 -11.06 -29.52
N LEU A 459 33.74 -11.35 -28.23
CA LEU A 459 34.81 -11.78 -27.35
C LEU A 459 34.69 -13.30 -27.15
N GLU A 460 35.65 -14.06 -27.67
CA GLU A 460 35.66 -15.51 -27.52
C GLU A 460 35.54 -15.90 -26.04
N GLU A 461 34.65 -16.87 -25.75
CA GLU A 461 34.30 -17.35 -24.40
C GLU A 461 33.61 -16.32 -23.46
N ARG A 462 33.47 -15.06 -23.91
CA ARG A 462 33.01 -13.90 -23.13
C ARG A 462 31.75 -13.23 -23.70
N GLY A 463 31.04 -13.92 -24.59
CA GLY A 463 29.80 -13.45 -25.19
C GLY A 463 30.01 -12.37 -26.25
N PHE A 464 28.91 -11.72 -26.63
CA PHE A 464 28.88 -10.71 -27.70
C PHE A 464 28.47 -9.34 -27.17
N TYR A 465 29.21 -8.29 -27.53
CA TYR A 465 28.91 -6.89 -27.23
C TYR A 465 28.80 -6.10 -28.54
N ALA A 466 27.58 -5.73 -28.93
CA ALA A 466 27.36 -4.78 -30.01
C ALA A 466 27.31 -3.37 -29.43
N LEU A 467 28.31 -2.54 -29.76
CA LEU A 467 28.43 -1.17 -29.27
C LEU A 467 28.15 -0.18 -30.40
N SER A 468 27.43 0.90 -30.12
CA SER A 468 27.22 2.01 -31.05
C SER A 468 26.94 3.32 -30.31
N GLY A 469 27.38 4.45 -30.87
CA GLY A 469 27.26 5.75 -30.20
C GLY A 469 27.99 5.74 -28.86
N ILE A 470 29.26 5.36 -28.89
CA ILE A 470 30.13 5.30 -27.72
C ILE A 470 31.42 6.00 -28.10
N GLU A 471 31.79 7.02 -27.35
CA GLU A 471 32.96 7.86 -27.65
C GLU A 471 34.16 7.44 -26.80
N ASN A 472 33.95 6.91 -25.59
CA ASN A 472 35.04 6.57 -24.68
C ASN A 472 35.00 5.09 -24.28
N LEU A 473 36.18 4.47 -24.19
CA LEU A 473 36.37 3.07 -23.83
C LEU A 473 37.38 2.93 -22.70
N ILE A 474 36.97 2.24 -21.65
CA ILE A 474 37.85 1.80 -20.55
C ILE A 474 37.94 0.29 -20.59
N ALA A 475 39.15 -0.22 -20.81
CA ALA A 475 39.46 -1.64 -20.83
C ALA A 475 39.89 -2.13 -19.43
N GLY A 476 40.63 -3.24 -19.35
CA GLY A 476 40.70 -4.06 -18.15
C GLY A 476 42.11 -4.25 -17.60
N ARG A 477 42.40 -5.50 -17.22
CA ARG A 477 43.74 -5.92 -16.78
C ARG A 477 44.43 -6.82 -17.81
N GLY A 478 43.83 -6.93 -19.00
CA GLY A 478 44.28 -7.83 -20.05
C GLY A 478 45.36 -7.17 -20.89
N ALA A 479 45.99 -7.93 -21.80
CA ALA A 479 46.72 -7.31 -22.89
C ALA A 479 45.69 -6.92 -23.97
N ASP A 480 45.19 -5.70 -23.89
CA ASP A 480 44.01 -5.27 -24.61
C ASP A 480 44.38 -4.62 -25.95
N ARG A 481 43.55 -4.81 -26.96
CA ARG A 481 43.69 -4.20 -28.29
C ARG A 481 42.49 -3.31 -28.53
N LEU A 482 42.73 -2.00 -28.55
CA LEU A 482 41.68 -0.98 -28.51
C LEU A 482 41.75 -0.11 -29.76
N ALA A 483 40.61 0.07 -30.43
CA ALA A 483 40.46 0.98 -31.55
C ALA A 483 39.21 1.85 -31.36
N GLY A 484 39.35 3.15 -31.65
CA GLY A 484 38.24 4.07 -31.75
C GLY A 484 37.38 3.84 -33.00
N ASP A 485 36.44 4.76 -33.23
CA ASP A 485 35.71 4.89 -34.49
C ASP A 485 36.12 6.19 -35.23
N GLY A 486 35.25 6.70 -36.11
CA GLY A 486 35.54 7.92 -36.86
C GLY A 486 35.31 9.21 -36.08
N ALA A 487 34.84 9.14 -34.84
CA ALA A 487 34.67 10.27 -33.93
C ALA A 487 35.90 10.45 -33.04
N ASP A 488 35.93 11.53 -32.27
CA ASP A 488 37.01 11.79 -31.31
C ASP A 488 36.80 10.90 -30.07
N ASN A 489 37.71 9.96 -29.81
CA ASN A 489 37.56 8.98 -28.74
C ASN A 489 38.57 9.15 -27.59
N ALA A 490 38.18 8.79 -26.37
CA ALA A 490 39.11 8.59 -25.26
C ALA A 490 39.27 7.09 -24.94
N LEU A 491 40.50 6.59 -25.05
CA LEU A 491 40.84 5.18 -24.85
C LEU A 491 41.72 5.02 -23.60
N THR A 492 41.30 4.12 -22.71
CA THR A 492 42.02 3.74 -21.48
C THR A 492 42.30 2.24 -21.51
N GLY A 493 43.56 1.86 -21.51
CA GLY A 493 44.02 0.46 -21.59
C GLY A 493 43.84 -0.31 -20.28
N GLY A 494 44.19 0.32 -19.16
CA GLY A 494 44.19 -0.28 -17.84
C GLY A 494 45.54 -0.93 -17.49
N ASP A 495 45.51 -2.09 -16.85
CA ASP A 495 46.74 -2.85 -16.57
C ASP A 495 47.01 -3.80 -17.75
N GLY A 496 48.26 -4.00 -18.14
CA GLY A 496 48.62 -4.97 -19.18
C GLY A 496 49.41 -4.33 -20.31
N ALA A 497 49.83 -5.14 -21.28
CA ALA A 497 50.55 -4.66 -22.46
C ALA A 497 49.57 -4.38 -23.58
N ASP A 498 49.07 -3.15 -23.62
CA ASP A 498 47.96 -2.78 -24.48
C ASP A 498 48.42 -2.28 -25.85
N VAL A 499 47.56 -2.41 -26.84
CA VAL A 499 47.78 -1.93 -28.21
C VAL A 499 46.65 -1.00 -28.62
N PHE A 500 46.94 0.29 -28.69
CA PHE A 500 46.04 1.32 -29.20
C PHE A 500 46.18 1.42 -30.72
N VAL A 501 45.14 1.10 -31.45
CA VAL A 501 45.15 0.98 -32.91
C VAL A 501 44.44 2.17 -33.53
N PHE A 502 45.13 2.86 -34.43
CA PHE A 502 44.60 4.00 -35.16
C PHE A 502 44.81 3.82 -36.66
N ASP A 503 43.83 4.23 -37.45
CA ASP A 503 43.88 4.20 -38.91
C ASP A 503 43.74 5.61 -39.51
N ARG A 504 43.70 5.69 -40.84
CA ARG A 504 43.65 6.98 -41.54
C ARG A 504 42.30 7.69 -41.41
N ASP A 505 41.22 6.94 -41.20
CA ASP A 505 39.85 7.43 -41.22
C ASP A 505 39.30 7.65 -39.79
N GLY A 506 40.16 7.52 -38.75
CA GLY A 506 39.85 7.80 -37.35
C GLY A 506 39.78 9.29 -36.98
N GLY A 507 39.20 9.58 -35.82
CA GLY A 507 39.05 10.93 -35.27
C GLY A 507 40.30 11.48 -34.58
N SER A 508 40.14 12.58 -33.84
CA SER A 508 41.18 13.17 -32.99
C SER A 508 41.13 12.55 -31.59
N ASP A 509 41.85 11.46 -31.42
CA ASP A 509 41.72 10.60 -30.24
C ASP A 509 42.64 10.97 -29.08
N THR A 510 42.33 10.45 -27.89
CA THR A 510 43.12 10.59 -26.68
C THR A 510 43.40 9.24 -26.03
N ILE A 511 44.68 8.96 -25.73
CA ILE A 511 45.08 7.86 -24.86
C ILE A 511 45.31 8.41 -23.44
N THR A 512 44.61 7.86 -22.46
CA THR A 512 44.55 8.44 -21.11
C THR A 512 45.59 7.87 -20.14
N ASP A 513 46.09 6.65 -20.36
CA ASP A 513 46.90 5.91 -19.39
C ASP A 513 48.11 5.15 -19.96
N PHE A 514 48.67 5.63 -21.08
CA PHE A 514 49.77 4.97 -21.78
C PHE A 514 50.99 4.65 -20.88
N THR A 515 51.33 3.38 -20.75
CA THR A 515 52.44 2.83 -19.98
C THR A 515 53.66 2.58 -20.87
N LEU A 516 54.66 3.46 -20.72
CA LEU A 516 55.91 3.39 -21.49
C LEU A 516 56.66 2.06 -21.33
N GLY A 517 57.00 1.43 -22.46
CA GLY A 517 57.74 0.17 -22.50
C GLY A 517 56.90 -1.07 -22.21
N GLU A 518 55.59 -0.90 -22.07
CA GLU A 518 54.59 -1.95 -21.92
C GLU A 518 53.57 -1.86 -23.07
N ASP A 519 52.98 -0.67 -23.26
CA ASP A 519 51.96 -0.42 -24.28
C ASP A 519 52.55 -0.04 -25.65
N LEU A 520 51.75 -0.21 -26.69
CA LEU A 520 52.06 0.13 -28.08
C LEU A 520 50.98 0.99 -28.72
N ILE A 521 51.43 1.95 -29.53
CA ILE A 521 50.58 2.70 -30.47
C ILE A 521 50.80 2.11 -31.86
N ARG A 522 49.74 1.56 -32.44
CA ARG A 522 49.76 1.02 -33.80
C ARG A 522 49.10 1.98 -34.77
N LEU A 523 49.84 2.40 -35.80
CA LEU A 523 49.37 3.34 -36.82
C LEU A 523 49.21 2.62 -38.16
N ASP A 524 48.02 2.09 -38.43
CA ASP A 524 47.74 1.34 -39.65
C ASP A 524 47.85 2.23 -40.90
N GLY A 525 48.66 1.79 -41.87
CA GLY A 525 48.90 2.51 -43.13
C GLY A 525 50.10 3.47 -43.10
N VAL A 526 50.74 3.69 -41.94
CA VAL A 526 51.95 4.51 -41.82
C VAL A 526 53.20 3.68 -42.12
N SER A 527 53.74 3.79 -43.33
CA SER A 527 54.90 2.98 -43.75
C SER A 527 56.27 3.49 -43.27
N SER A 528 56.33 4.67 -42.65
CA SER A 528 57.59 5.31 -42.24
C SER A 528 57.38 6.28 -41.09
N ALA A 529 58.28 6.25 -40.09
CA ALA A 529 58.30 7.20 -38.98
C ALA A 529 58.43 8.68 -39.42
N ALA A 530 58.87 8.97 -40.65
CA ALA A 530 58.88 10.32 -41.20
C ALA A 530 57.48 10.90 -41.45
N GLN A 531 56.44 10.07 -41.43
CA GLN A 531 55.04 10.45 -41.56
C GLN A 531 54.39 10.77 -40.20
N VAL A 532 55.14 10.65 -39.11
CA VAL A 532 54.68 10.89 -37.74
C VAL A 532 55.40 12.11 -37.17
N SER A 533 54.65 13.06 -36.62
CA SER A 533 55.16 14.22 -35.89
C SER A 533 54.81 14.14 -34.42
N PHE A 534 55.62 14.80 -33.59
CA PHE A 534 55.43 14.83 -32.13
C PHE A 534 55.53 16.28 -31.66
N ASP A 535 54.44 16.79 -31.12
CA ASP A 535 54.35 18.13 -30.57
C ASP A 535 53.98 18.08 -29.09
N ARG A 536 54.66 18.89 -28.28
CA ARG A 536 54.38 18.95 -26.85
C ARG A 536 53.15 19.82 -26.59
N GLN A 537 52.18 19.30 -25.85
CA GLN A 537 51.01 20.04 -25.38
C GLN A 537 50.90 19.93 -23.87
N GLY A 538 51.44 20.92 -23.15
CA GLY A 538 51.48 20.87 -21.68
C GLY A 538 52.34 19.71 -21.16
N ASP A 539 51.72 18.78 -20.45
CA ASP A 539 52.33 17.54 -19.93
C ASP A 539 52.05 16.32 -20.83
N ASP A 540 51.41 16.55 -21.97
CA ASP A 540 50.98 15.54 -22.94
C ASP A 540 51.75 15.69 -24.27
N VAL A 541 51.61 14.70 -25.14
CA VAL A 541 52.19 14.71 -26.50
C VAL A 541 51.11 14.52 -27.54
N LEU A 542 51.03 15.45 -28.48
CA LEU A 542 50.23 15.34 -29.68
C LEU A 542 51.05 14.61 -30.75
N VAL A 543 50.55 13.46 -31.19
CA VAL A 543 51.10 12.64 -32.26
C VAL A 543 50.32 12.94 -33.53
N GLY A 544 50.94 13.63 -34.48
CA GLY A 544 50.34 13.91 -35.78
C GLY A 544 50.71 12.84 -36.80
N TYR A 545 49.74 12.34 -37.56
CA TYR A 545 49.96 11.42 -38.67
C TYR A 545 48.87 11.62 -39.73
N PHE A 546 49.23 11.61 -41.00
CA PHE A 546 48.31 12.02 -42.08
C PHE A 546 47.64 13.38 -41.80
N ASP A 547 46.30 13.39 -41.67
CA ASP A 547 45.46 14.56 -41.37
C ASP A 547 44.72 14.39 -40.01
N THR A 548 45.18 13.48 -39.15
CA THR A 548 44.61 13.15 -37.83
C THR A 548 45.68 13.27 -36.72
N GLU A 549 45.22 13.32 -35.47
CA GLU A 549 46.01 13.60 -34.29
C GLU A 549 45.63 12.66 -33.14
N ILE A 550 46.60 12.21 -32.35
CA ILE A 550 46.38 11.46 -31.11
C ILE A 550 47.05 12.23 -29.96
N LEU A 551 46.29 12.55 -28.92
CA LEU A 551 46.84 13.09 -27.69
C LEU A 551 47.18 11.95 -26.72
N VAL A 552 48.46 11.79 -26.39
CA VAL A 552 48.91 10.81 -25.39
C VAL A 552 49.18 11.55 -24.09
N GLN A 553 48.40 11.23 -23.06
CA GLN A 553 48.46 11.94 -21.79
C GLN A 553 49.69 11.54 -20.95
N SER A 554 50.16 12.47 -20.12
CA SER A 554 51.16 12.22 -19.07
C SER A 554 52.50 11.63 -19.54
N VAL A 555 52.92 11.92 -20.78
CA VAL A 555 54.19 11.49 -21.36
C VAL A 555 54.98 12.66 -21.93
N THR A 556 56.31 12.54 -22.03
CA THR A 556 57.13 13.54 -22.72
C THR A 556 57.48 13.10 -24.14
N VAL A 557 57.72 14.05 -25.06
CA VAL A 557 58.15 13.76 -26.44
C VAL A 557 59.37 12.83 -26.48
N ALA A 558 60.34 13.03 -25.59
CA ALA A 558 61.55 12.21 -25.54
C ALA A 558 61.28 10.76 -25.11
N GLN A 559 60.24 10.54 -24.31
CA GLN A 559 59.81 9.20 -23.90
C GLN A 559 58.97 8.54 -24.99
N LEU A 560 58.00 9.28 -25.55
CA LEU A 560 57.03 8.73 -26.49
C LEU A 560 57.66 8.44 -27.87
N ALA A 561 58.48 9.35 -28.43
CA ALA A 561 59.01 9.26 -29.80
C ALA A 561 60.03 8.12 -30.04
N ARG A 562 60.17 7.18 -29.10
CA ARG A 562 61.02 6.01 -29.27
C ARG A 562 60.29 4.96 -30.11
N VAL A 563 61.04 4.29 -30.98
CA VAL A 563 60.48 3.31 -31.94
C VAL A 563 59.84 2.10 -31.26
N ASP A 564 60.24 1.78 -30.02
CA ASP A 564 59.68 0.68 -29.24
C ASP A 564 58.25 0.92 -28.75
N ASN A 565 57.73 2.15 -28.82
CA ASN A 565 56.33 2.46 -28.49
C ASN A 565 55.38 2.38 -29.70
N PHE A 566 55.90 2.11 -30.92
CA PHE A 566 55.12 2.21 -32.15
C PHE A 566 55.18 0.93 -33.00
N GLU A 567 54.03 0.51 -33.52
CA GLU A 567 53.88 -0.48 -34.60
C GLU A 567 53.40 0.26 -35.88
N LEU A 568 54.17 0.18 -36.96
CA LEU A 568 53.96 0.91 -38.23
C LEU A 568 53.66 -0.03 -39.41
#